data_AF-Q9MZF5-F1
#
_entry.id   AF-Q9MZF5-F1
#
_cell.length_a   1.000
_cell.length_b   1.000
_cell.length_c   1.000
_cell.angle_alpha   90.00
_cell.angle_beta   90.00
_cell.angle_gamma   90.00
#
_symmetry.space_group_name_H-M   'P 1'
#
loop_
_entity.id
_entity.type
_entity.pdbx_description
1 polymer ?
#
loop_
_entity_poly.entity_id
_entity_poly.type
_entity_poly.pdbx_seq_one_letter_code
_entity_poly.pdbx_strand_id
1 'polypeptide(L)' 'GNSWNTDWGDNGFFKILRGQDHCGIESEIVAGMPCTHQY' A
#
# COMPACT_ATOMS: atom_id res chain seq x y z
N GLY A 1 2.99 -0.97 -4.23
CA GLY A 1 4.20 -0.27 -4.67
C GLY A 1 4.27 1.07 -3.96
N ASN A 2 5.43 1.67 -3.89
CA ASN A 2 5.57 3.07 -3.49
C ASN A 2 5.26 3.99 -4.70
N SER A 3 5.13 5.30 -4.48
CA SER A 3 4.71 6.28 -5.50
C SER A 3 5.87 7.12 -6.08
N TRP A 4 7.11 6.61 -6.04
CA TRP A 4 8.34 7.35 -6.41
C TRP A 4 9.06 6.77 -7.65
N ASN A 5 8.30 6.38 -8.67
CA ASN A 5 8.79 5.69 -9.88
C ASN A 5 9.41 4.30 -9.62
N THR A 6 9.67 3.57 -10.71
CA THR A 6 10.21 2.21 -10.68
C THR A 6 11.71 2.16 -10.38
N ASP A 7 12.43 3.27 -10.59
CA ASP A 7 13.87 3.35 -10.32
C ASP A 7 14.20 3.33 -8.83
N TRP A 8 13.22 3.64 -7.97
CA TRP A 8 13.40 3.64 -6.53
C TRP A 8 13.23 2.23 -5.94
N GLY A 9 14.12 1.86 -5.01
CA GLY A 9 14.01 0.62 -4.24
C GLY A 9 14.18 -0.64 -5.09
N ASP A 10 13.32 -1.62 -4.85
CA ASP A 10 13.26 -2.86 -5.63
C ASP A 10 12.16 -2.72 -6.69
N ASN A 11 12.50 -2.15 -7.85
CA ASN A 11 11.57 -1.93 -8.96
C ASN A 11 10.29 -1.16 -8.57
N GLY A 12 10.40 -0.15 -7.68
CA GLY A 12 9.29 0.62 -7.13
C GLY A 12 8.67 0.05 -5.85
N PHE A 13 9.26 -1.00 -5.27
CA PHE A 13 8.79 -1.66 -4.04
C PHE A 13 9.80 -1.59 -2.91
N PHE A 14 9.31 -1.87 -1.69
CA PHE A 14 10.12 -2.06 -0.49
C PHE A 14 9.49 -3.10 0.42
N LYS A 15 10.28 -3.64 1.35
CA LYS A 15 9.81 -4.52 2.43
C LYS A 15 9.75 -3.74 3.73
N ILE A 16 8.76 -4.07 4.56
CA ILE A 16 8.57 -3.48 5.90
C ILE A 16 8.22 -4.58 6.90
N LEU A 17 8.58 -4.35 8.17
CA LEU A 17 8.32 -5.29 9.25
C LEU A 17 6.81 -5.48 9.46
N ARG A 18 6.38 -6.75 9.53
CA ARG A 18 5.00 -7.15 9.80
C ARG A 18 4.85 -7.66 11.24
N GLY A 19 3.69 -7.45 11.84
CA GLY A 19 3.27 -8.00 13.12
C GLY A 19 3.64 -7.15 14.34
N GLN A 20 4.01 -5.89 14.12
CA GLN A 20 4.42 -4.96 15.18
C GLN A 20 3.90 -3.53 14.98
N ASP A 21 2.96 -3.32 14.05
CA ASP A 21 2.49 -1.99 13.66
C ASP A 21 3.65 -1.01 13.39
N HIS A 22 4.69 -1.48 12.68
CA HIS A 22 5.90 -0.70 12.48
C HIS A 22 5.57 0.58 11.70
N CYS A 23 5.89 1.74 12.29
CA CYS A 23 5.53 3.05 11.77
C CYS A 23 4.01 3.27 11.57
N GLY A 24 3.15 2.54 12.28
CA GLY A 24 1.69 2.68 12.18
C GLY A 24 1.08 2.02 10.93
N ILE A 25 1.86 1.22 10.19
CA ILE A 25 1.41 0.66 8.90
C ILE A 25 0.24 -0.33 9.04
N GLU A 26 0.01 -0.88 10.22
CA GLU A 26 -1.08 -1.82 10.53
C GLU A 26 -2.32 -1.11 11.12
N SER A 27 -2.24 0.20 11.35
CA SER A 27 -3.28 0.99 12.02
C SER A 27 -4.18 1.81 11.09
N GLU A 28 -3.72 2.22 9.90
CA GLU A 28 -4.45 3.17 9.02
C GLU A 28 -5.00 2.55 7.71
N ILE A 29 -5.49 1.30 7.78
CA ILE A 29 -5.95 0.58 6.59
C ILE A 29 -7.37 0.99 6.24
N VAL A 30 -7.57 1.38 4.97
CA VAL A 30 -8.89 1.71 4.41
C VAL A 30 -9.16 0.86 3.18
N ALA A 31 -10.40 0.39 3.03
CA ALA A 31 -10.86 -0.37 1.88
C ALA A 31 -12.25 0.09 1.43
N GLY A 32 -12.59 -0.18 0.18
CA GLY A 32 -13.91 0.12 -0.39
C GLY A 32 -14.24 -0.83 -1.54
N MET A 33 -15.54 -1.04 -1.78
CA MET A 33 -16.03 -1.82 -2.92
C MET A 33 -16.44 -0.86 -4.05
N PRO A 34 -15.83 -0.94 -5.24
CA PRO A 34 -16.25 -0.11 -6.37
C PRO A 34 -17.64 -0.55 -6.84
N CYS A 35 -18.55 0.41 -7.05
CA CYS A 35 -19.80 0.13 -7.76
C CYS A 35 -19.49 -0.02 -9.25
N THR A 36 -19.69 -1.22 -9.79
CA THR A 36 -19.42 -1.53 -11.20
C THR A 36 -20.64 -1.32 -12.09
N HIS A 37 -21.80 -0.99 -11.52
CA HIS A 37 -23.04 -0.76 -12.28
C HIS A 37 -23.41 0.72 -12.24
N GLN A 38 -23.07 1.41 -13.32
CA GLN A 38 -23.56 2.75 -13.64
C GLN A 38 -24.02 2.73 -15.10
N TYR A 39 -25.27 2.36 -15.32
CA TYR A 39 -26.02 2.59 -16.55
C TYR A 39 -27.47 2.88 -16.21
#